data_AF-A0A1R1PVX1-F1
#
_entry.id   AF-A0A1R1PVX1-F1
#
_cell.length_a   1.000
_cell.length_b   1.000
_cell.length_c   1.000
_cell.angle_alpha   90.00
_cell.angle_beta   90.00
_cell.angle_gamma   90.00
#
_symmetry.space_group_name_H-M   'P 1'
#
loop_
_entity.id
_entity.type
_entity.pdbx_description
1 polymer ?
#
loop_
_entity_poly.entity_id
_entity_poly.type
_entity_poly.pdbx_seq_one_letter_code
_entity_poly.pdbx_strand_id
1 'polypeptide(L)'
;MESHPVQTINVHDYLRPKLCDLYENDCIFDKFEVSISGDSTTGGIKAMTGSYNNYFHIYNTQEPSYETILQADKNAFRALKVPNAFGNTSNGNAVSSIGRVGVPKDGKNGIKKDDINPDTMDYGRKILHSSWHPREDTLAVAATNNLFIFTYY
;
A
#
# COMPACT_ATOMS: atom_id res chain seq x y z
N MET A 1 7.78 27.71 20.47
CA MET A 1 7.20 26.64 19.63
C MET A 1 7.91 26.70 18.30
N GLU A 2 8.40 25.56 17.81
CA GLU A 2 8.92 25.46 16.45
C GLU A 2 7.81 25.88 15.46
N SER A 3 8.14 26.74 14.50
CA SER A 3 7.19 27.29 13.53
C SER A 3 6.97 26.38 12.31
N HIS A 4 7.74 25.30 12.21
CA HIS A 4 7.75 24.38 11.08
C HIS A 4 7.74 22.93 11.57
N PRO A 5 7.22 21.98 10.77
CA PRO A 5 7.26 20.57 11.11
C PRO A 5 8.71 20.08 11.18
N VAL A 6 8.97 19.13 12.10
CA VAL A 6 10.29 18.46 12.21
C VAL A 6 10.63 17.70 10.93
N GLN A 7 9.61 17.17 10.26
CA GLN A 7 9.77 16.37 9.05
C GLN A 7 8.50 16.41 8.20
N THR A 8 8.67 16.43 6.87
CA THR A 8 7.57 16.39 5.89
C THR A 8 7.79 15.22 4.94
N ILE A 9 6.80 14.33 4.84
CA ILE A 9 6.81 13.19 3.92
C ILE A 9 5.71 13.39 2.88
N ASN A 10 6.08 13.41 1.60
CA ASN A 10 5.11 13.57 0.51
C ASN A 10 4.65 12.21 -0.02
N VAL A 11 3.51 11.75 0.48
CA VAL A 11 2.94 10.43 0.18
C VAL A 11 2.48 10.33 -1.27
N HIS A 12 1.71 11.31 -1.75
CA HIS A 12 0.98 11.27 -3.02
C HIS A 12 1.55 12.19 -4.11
N ASP A 13 2.87 12.39 -4.17
CA ASP A 13 3.48 13.30 -5.15
C ASP A 13 3.17 12.94 -6.61
N TYR A 14 2.97 11.66 -6.91
CA TYR A 14 2.60 11.16 -8.24
C TYR A 14 1.18 11.58 -8.67
N LEU A 15 0.34 12.06 -7.75
CA LEU A 15 -1.01 12.54 -8.05
C LEU A 15 -1.07 14.02 -8.42
N ARG A 16 0.04 14.77 -8.29
CA ARG A 16 0.08 16.21 -8.62
C ARG A 16 -0.44 16.54 -10.03
N PRO A 17 -0.14 15.75 -11.08
CA PRO A 17 -0.69 16.00 -12.41
C PRO A 17 -2.22 15.78 -12.52
N LYS A 18 -2.83 15.08 -11.56
CA LYS A 18 -4.24 14.68 -11.55
C LYS A 18 -5.13 15.50 -10.61
N LEU A 19 -4.63 16.61 -10.09
CA LEU A 19 -5.36 17.41 -9.10
C LEU A 19 -6.71 17.93 -9.64
N CYS A 20 -6.81 18.30 -10.91
CA CYS A 20 -8.09 18.71 -11.52
C CYS A 20 -9.09 17.55 -11.51
N ASP A 21 -8.69 16.38 -12.00
CA ASP A 21 -9.52 15.16 -12.03
C ASP A 21 -9.95 14.75 -10.61
N LEU A 22 -9.05 14.86 -9.63
CA LEU A 22 -9.33 14.55 -8.22
C LEU A 22 -10.28 15.56 -7.57
N TYR A 23 -10.26 16.81 -8.00
CA TYR A 23 -11.20 17.83 -7.56
C TYR A 23 -12.59 17.60 -8.14
N GLU A 24 -12.69 17.30 -9.44
CA GLU A 24 -13.98 17.02 -10.10
C GLU A 24 -14.67 15.77 -9.54
N ASN A 25 -13.90 14.76 -9.11
CA ASN A 25 -14.42 13.52 -8.53
C ASN A 25 -14.53 13.55 -6.99
N ASP A 26 -14.40 14.72 -6.35
CA ASP A 26 -14.38 14.91 -4.89
C ASP A 26 -13.31 14.10 -4.11
N CYS A 27 -12.44 13.38 -4.81
CA CYS A 27 -11.39 12.54 -4.21
C CYS A 27 -10.36 13.39 -3.45
N ILE A 28 -10.13 14.63 -3.87
CA ILE A 28 -9.21 15.55 -3.15
C ILE A 28 -9.64 15.80 -1.69
N PHE A 29 -10.91 15.59 -1.35
CA PHE A 29 -11.44 15.76 0.01
C PHE A 29 -11.36 14.49 0.87
N ASP A 30 -10.84 13.38 0.32
CA ASP A 30 -10.65 12.15 1.06
C ASP A 30 -9.66 12.33 2.21
N LYS A 31 -10.02 11.75 3.36
CA LYS A 31 -9.26 11.87 4.61
C LYS A 31 -8.55 10.56 4.91
N PHE A 32 -7.26 10.52 4.59
CA PHE A 32 -6.39 9.40 4.89
C PHE A 32 -5.90 9.49 6.34
N GLU A 33 -6.15 8.45 7.13
CA GLU A 33 -5.61 8.34 8.48
C GLU A 33 -4.15 7.92 8.46
N VAL A 34 -3.42 8.38 9.47
CA VAL A 34 -2.05 7.95 9.74
C VAL A 34 -2.04 7.15 11.04
N SER A 35 -1.51 5.94 10.99
CA SER A 35 -1.27 5.11 12.17
C SER A 35 0.23 5.04 12.46
N ILE A 36 0.60 4.94 13.73
CA ILE A 36 1.99 4.83 14.18
C ILE A 36 2.16 3.47 14.86
N SER A 37 3.25 2.78 14.54
CA SER A 37 3.57 1.50 15.17
C SER A 37 3.86 1.67 16.65
N GLY A 38 3.69 0.59 17.41
CA GLY A 38 4.34 0.45 18.70
C GLY A 38 5.85 0.58 18.61
N ASP A 39 6.51 0.78 19.75
CA ASP A 39 7.96 0.70 19.87
C ASP A 39 8.42 -0.73 19.54
N SER A 40 8.80 -0.95 18.27
CA SER A 40 9.31 -2.24 17.83
C SER A 40 10.77 -2.34 18.28
N THR A 41 11.11 -3.41 19.02
CA THR A 41 12.42 -3.61 19.63
C THR A 41 13.58 -3.68 18.61
N THR A 42 13.28 -3.79 17.32
CA THR A 42 14.24 -4.10 16.26
C THR A 42 14.24 -3.13 15.07
N GLY A 43 13.26 -2.21 14.95
CA GLY A 43 13.03 -1.51 13.67
C GLY A 43 12.67 -0.03 13.75
N GLY A 44 12.74 0.59 14.92
CA GLY A 44 12.30 1.97 15.13
C GLY A 44 10.78 2.12 15.06
N ILE A 45 10.33 3.37 15.19
CA ILE A 45 8.91 3.73 15.06
C ILE A 45 8.59 3.84 13.57
N LYS A 46 7.49 3.23 13.13
CA LYS A 46 7.01 3.28 11.76
C LYS A 46 5.71 4.06 11.70
N ALA A 47 5.48 4.77 10.61
CA ALA A 47 4.21 5.40 10.31
C ALA A 47 3.59 4.71 9.09
N MET A 48 2.29 4.51 9.10
CA MET A 48 1.54 3.96 7.99
C MET A 48 0.41 4.90 7.59
N THR A 49 0.18 5.01 6.29
CA THR A 49 -0.95 5.74 5.73
C THR A 49 -1.47 5.02 4.49
N GLY A 50 -2.76 5.15 4.24
CA GLY A 50 -3.39 4.63 3.03
C GLY A 50 -3.24 5.56 1.83
N SER A 51 -3.57 5.02 0.67
CA SER A 51 -3.65 5.72 -0.62
C SER A 51 -4.78 5.09 -1.46
N TYR A 52 -4.88 5.52 -2.71
CA TYR A 52 -5.77 4.97 -3.73
C TYR A 52 -5.23 3.66 -4.32
N ASN A 53 -6.04 3.01 -5.17
CA ASN A 53 -5.79 1.68 -5.71
C ASN A 53 -5.51 0.58 -4.67
N ASN A 54 -6.07 0.73 -3.46
CA ASN A 54 -5.75 -0.09 -2.27
C ASN A 54 -4.26 -0.12 -1.91
N TYR A 55 -3.51 0.92 -2.27
CA TYR A 55 -2.14 1.07 -1.81
C TYR A 55 -2.09 1.62 -0.39
N PHE A 56 -1.05 1.22 0.33
CA PHE A 56 -0.67 1.85 1.57
C PHE A 56 0.85 1.94 1.66
N HIS A 57 1.29 2.99 2.35
CA HIS A 57 2.69 3.35 2.51
C HIS A 57 3.09 3.13 3.97
N ILE A 58 4.22 2.48 4.18
CA ILE A 58 4.87 2.33 5.48
C ILE A 58 6.21 3.07 5.41
N TYR A 59 6.41 3.99 6.35
CA TYR A 59 7.61 4.80 6.49
C TYR A 59 8.32 4.46 7.80
N ASN A 60 9.65 4.43 7.79
CA ASN A 60 10.42 4.49 9.02
C ASN A 60 10.55 5.97 9.44
N THR A 61 10.19 6.32 10.69
CA THR A 61 10.27 7.71 11.16
C THR A 61 11.70 8.20 11.30
N GLN A 62 12.67 7.30 11.50
CA GLN A 62 14.09 7.64 11.58
C GLN A 62 14.74 7.79 10.19
N GLU A 63 14.28 7.00 9.22
CA GLU A 63 14.78 6.98 7.84
C GLU A 63 13.62 7.05 6.83
N PRO A 64 13.10 8.25 6.56
CA PRO A 64 11.87 8.44 5.78
C PRO A 64 12.05 8.10 4.30
N SER A 65 13.30 8.12 3.82
CA SER A 65 13.67 7.70 2.48
C SER A 65 13.38 6.22 2.23
N TYR A 66 13.33 5.41 3.29
CA TYR A 66 12.95 4.01 3.20
C TYR A 66 11.44 3.87 3.37
N GLU A 67 10.74 3.97 2.24
CA GLU A 67 9.31 3.68 2.18
C GLU A 67 9.06 2.27 1.63
N THR A 68 8.05 1.60 2.18
CA THR A 68 7.54 0.34 1.66
C THR A 68 6.10 0.54 1.23
N ILE A 69 5.82 0.32 -0.06
CA ILE A 69 4.46 0.42 -0.61
C ILE A 69 3.92 -0.99 -0.83
N LEU A 70 2.71 -1.24 -0.33
CA LEU A 70 2.03 -2.53 -0.44
C LEU A 70 0.61 -2.32 -0.97
N GLN A 71 0.02 -3.37 -1.52
CA GLN A 71 -1.35 -3.34 -2.03
C GLN A 71 -2.25 -4.36 -1.33
N ALA A 72 -3.38 -3.91 -0.80
CA ALA A 72 -4.37 -4.74 -0.15
C ALA A 72 -5.40 -5.28 -1.17
N ASP A 73 -5.03 -6.33 -1.92
CA ASP A 73 -5.92 -7.02 -2.85
C ASP A 73 -5.91 -8.54 -2.59
N LYS A 74 -7.05 -9.22 -2.79
CA LYS A 74 -7.18 -10.68 -2.70
C LYS A 74 -6.25 -11.40 -3.67
N ASN A 75 -5.94 -10.79 -4.81
CA ASN A 75 -5.01 -11.36 -5.78
C ASN A 75 -3.56 -11.42 -5.26
N ALA A 76 -3.19 -10.57 -4.29
CA ALA A 76 -1.88 -10.62 -3.64
C ALA A 76 -1.63 -11.97 -2.94
N PHE A 77 -2.67 -12.55 -2.35
CA PHE A 77 -2.60 -13.86 -1.66
C PHE A 77 -2.62 -15.06 -2.61
N ARG A 78 -3.02 -14.87 -3.88
CA ARG A 78 -3.02 -15.96 -4.88
C ARG A 78 -1.61 -16.30 -5.36
N ALA A 79 -0.67 -15.35 -5.29
CA ALA A 79 0.74 -15.57 -5.62
C ALA A 79 1.49 -16.37 -4.54
N LEU A 80 0.97 -16.40 -3.30
CA LEU A 80 1.52 -17.18 -2.18
C LEU A 80 0.98 -18.62 -2.11
N LYS A 81 -0.03 -18.96 -2.91
CA LYS A 81 -0.42 -20.37 -3.08
C LYS A 81 0.67 -21.06 -3.90
N VAL A 82 1.45 -21.89 -3.21
CA VAL A 82 2.38 -22.87 -3.77
C VAL A 82 1.78 -23.47 -5.05
N PRO A 83 2.51 -23.56 -6.17
CA PRO A 83 1.98 -24.24 -7.33
C PRO A 83 1.74 -25.69 -6.93
N ASN A 84 0.47 -26.09 -6.80
CA ASN A 84 0.11 -27.49 -6.87
C ASN A 84 0.53 -27.95 -8.26
N ALA A 85 1.70 -28.60 -8.32
CA ALA A 85 2.29 -29.15 -9.51
C ALA A 85 1.54 -30.41 -9.96
N PHE A 86 0.23 -30.36 -10.20
CA PHE A 86 -0.52 -31.42 -10.87
C PHE A 86 -1.77 -30.83 -11.53
N GLY A 87 -1.64 -30.43 -12.79
CA GLY A 87 -2.75 -29.91 -13.59
C GLY A 87 -2.29 -29.53 -14.99
N ASN A 88 -2.17 -30.55 -15.84
CA ASN A 88 -1.97 -30.42 -17.28
C ASN A 88 -3.11 -29.61 -17.89
N THR A 89 -2.86 -28.76 -18.89
CA THR A 89 -3.53 -28.72 -20.20
C THR A 89 -3.26 -27.39 -20.93
N SER A 90 -2.93 -27.58 -22.20
CA SER A 90 -2.54 -26.69 -23.30
C SER A 90 -3.56 -25.63 -23.76
N ASN A 91 -3.00 -24.63 -24.46
CA ASN A 91 -3.60 -23.84 -25.56
C ASN A 91 -4.76 -22.90 -25.24
N GLY A 92 -4.44 -21.60 -25.22
CA GLY A 92 -5.39 -20.51 -25.42
C GLY A 92 -4.67 -19.17 -25.30
N ASN A 93 -4.74 -18.36 -26.35
CA ASN A 93 -4.17 -17.00 -26.41
C ASN A 93 -4.54 -16.18 -25.17
N ALA A 94 -3.61 -16.08 -24.21
CA ALA A 94 -3.75 -15.19 -23.08
C ALA A 94 -3.18 -13.84 -23.49
N VAL A 95 -4.07 -12.93 -23.86
CA VAL A 95 -3.80 -11.49 -23.83
C VAL A 95 -3.13 -11.18 -22.49
N SER A 96 -1.85 -10.82 -22.54
CA SER A 96 -1.06 -10.45 -21.37
C SER A 96 -1.45 -9.04 -20.93
N SER A 97 -2.65 -8.89 -20.38
CA SER A 97 -3.08 -7.64 -19.75
C SER A 97 -3.74 -7.91 -18.40
N ILE A 98 -3.02 -7.46 -17.38
CA ILE A 98 -3.44 -6.89 -16.09
C ILE A 98 -2.32 -7.27 -15.11
N GLY A 99 -1.55 -6.24 -14.74
CA GLY A 99 -0.30 -6.36 -13.99
C GLY A 99 -0.46 -7.18 -12.72
N ARG A 100 0.50 -8.10 -12.52
CA ARG A 100 0.73 -8.74 -11.23
C ARG A 100 1.35 -7.71 -10.29
N VAL A 101 0.53 -6.85 -9.72
CA VAL A 101 0.93 -5.89 -8.69
C VAL A 101 0.26 -6.34 -7.39
N GLY A 102 1.07 -6.49 -6.34
CA GLY A 102 0.55 -6.96 -5.05
C GLY A 102 1.65 -7.27 -4.05
N VAL A 103 2.46 -8.29 -4.33
CA VAL A 103 3.65 -8.66 -3.54
C VAL A 103 4.58 -9.41 -4.49
N PRO A 104 5.88 -9.04 -4.65
CA PRO A 104 6.83 -9.87 -5.38
C PRO A 104 6.85 -11.27 -4.79
N LYS A 105 7.18 -12.28 -5.62
CA LYS A 105 7.24 -13.70 -5.22
C LYS A 105 8.05 -13.98 -3.95
N ASP A 106 8.94 -13.06 -3.57
CA ASP A 106 9.80 -13.15 -2.40
C ASP A 106 9.30 -12.37 -1.16
N GLY A 107 8.22 -11.59 -1.23
CA GLY A 107 7.68 -10.83 -0.09
C GLY A 107 8.61 -9.75 0.50
N LYS A 108 9.82 -9.58 -0.07
CA LYS A 108 10.90 -8.79 0.52
C LYS A 108 10.93 -7.33 0.09
N ASN A 109 10.41 -7.00 -1.09
CA ASN A 109 10.44 -5.65 -1.63
C ASN A 109 9.01 -5.20 -1.96
N GLY A 110 8.61 -4.02 -1.49
CA GLY A 110 7.33 -3.42 -1.86
C GLY A 110 7.28 -2.98 -3.34
N ILE A 111 6.16 -2.37 -3.71
CA ILE A 111 6.00 -1.64 -4.98
C ILE A 111 6.93 -0.41 -4.93
N LYS A 112 7.63 -0.11 -6.02
CA LYS A 112 8.42 1.14 -6.11
C LYS A 112 7.50 2.30 -6.47
N LYS A 113 7.73 3.46 -5.87
CA LYS A 113 6.95 4.69 -6.15
C LYS A 113 6.96 5.08 -7.63
N ASP A 114 8.10 4.93 -8.29
CA ASP A 114 8.28 5.26 -9.71
C ASP A 114 7.47 4.36 -10.65
N ASP A 115 7.08 3.16 -10.19
CA ASP A 115 6.27 2.22 -10.98
C ASP A 115 4.76 2.52 -10.88
N ILE A 116 4.35 3.47 -10.03
CA ILE A 116 2.94 3.85 -9.85
C ILE A 116 2.53 4.81 -10.96
N ASN A 117 1.69 4.32 -11.89
CA ASN A 117 1.11 5.14 -12.93
C ASN A 117 -0.27 5.69 -12.50
N PRO A 118 -0.42 7.01 -12.26
CA PRO A 118 -1.68 7.61 -11.82
C PRO A 118 -2.83 7.45 -12.83
N ASP A 119 -2.55 7.34 -14.13
CA ASP A 119 -3.60 7.16 -15.17
C ASP A 119 -4.30 5.79 -15.09
N THR A 120 -3.65 4.82 -14.46
CA THR A 120 -4.16 3.44 -14.37
C THR A 120 -4.72 3.09 -12.99
N MET A 121 -4.68 4.02 -12.04
CA MET A 121 -5.13 3.80 -10.68
C MET A 121 -6.66 3.83 -10.56
N ASP A 122 -7.19 2.95 -9.71
CA ASP A 122 -8.60 2.99 -9.30
C ASP A 122 -8.76 3.88 -8.06
N TYR A 123 -9.27 5.10 -8.25
CA TYR A 123 -9.52 6.06 -7.17
C TYR A 123 -10.72 5.69 -6.29
N GLY A 124 -11.61 4.78 -6.73
CA GLY A 124 -12.68 4.25 -5.90
C GLY A 124 -12.18 3.27 -4.84
N ARG A 125 -11.01 2.66 -5.08
CA ARG A 125 -10.33 1.76 -4.14
C ARG A 125 -9.38 2.53 -3.25
N LYS A 126 -9.86 2.99 -2.10
CA LYS A 126 -9.10 3.79 -1.16
C LYS A 126 -8.99 3.12 0.20
N ILE A 127 -7.79 3.19 0.79
CA ILE A 127 -7.55 2.84 2.18
C ILE A 127 -7.62 4.14 2.99
N LEU A 128 -8.74 4.37 3.66
CA LEU A 128 -8.91 5.55 4.50
C LEU A 128 -8.57 5.28 5.97
N HIS A 129 -8.78 4.04 6.41
CA HIS A 129 -8.65 3.63 7.80
C HIS A 129 -7.61 2.53 7.95
N SER A 130 -6.76 2.70 8.96
CA SER A 130 -5.74 1.73 9.34
C SER A 130 -5.52 1.74 10.84
N SER A 131 -5.08 0.62 11.39
CA SER A 131 -4.72 0.53 12.80
C SER A 131 -3.50 -0.33 12.97
N TRP A 132 -2.53 0.15 13.74
CA TRP A 132 -1.34 -0.60 14.10
C TRP A 132 -1.44 -1.05 15.55
N HIS A 133 -1.13 -2.32 15.81
CA HIS A 133 -1.07 -2.84 17.17
C HIS A 133 0.02 -2.11 18.00
N PRO A 134 -0.26 -1.70 19.25
CA PRO A 134 0.66 -0.85 20.02
C PRO A 134 1.90 -1.58 20.55
N ARG A 135 1.96 -2.91 20.45
CA ARG A 135 3.06 -3.73 21.01
C ARG A 135 3.60 -4.79 20.07
N GLU A 136 2.90 -5.06 18.97
CA GLU A 136 3.24 -6.14 18.05
C GLU A 136 3.32 -5.54 16.65
N ASP A 137 4.13 -6.14 15.79
CA ASP A 137 4.24 -5.77 14.38
C ASP A 137 3.07 -6.33 13.57
N THR A 138 1.85 -5.96 14.00
CA THR A 138 0.58 -6.32 13.39
C THR A 138 -0.16 -5.07 12.95
N LEU A 139 -0.49 -5.00 11.65
CA LEU A 139 -1.19 -3.91 10.99
C LEU A 139 -2.53 -4.40 10.44
N ALA A 140 -3.61 -3.68 10.74
CA ALA A 140 -4.93 -3.89 10.18
C ALA A 140 -5.25 -2.77 9.17
N VAL A 141 -5.75 -3.17 7.99
CA VAL A 141 -6.03 -2.25 6.87
C VAL A 141 -7.43 -2.53 6.33
N ALA A 142 -8.30 -1.52 6.35
CA ALA A 142 -9.61 -1.61 5.75
C ALA A 142 -9.54 -1.19 4.27
N ALA A 143 -9.83 -2.13 3.36
CA ALA A 143 -9.85 -1.87 1.92
C ALA A 143 -11.21 -2.26 1.33
N THR A 144 -12.00 -1.24 1.03
CA THR A 144 -13.38 -1.37 0.55
C THR A 144 -14.25 -2.22 1.50
N ASN A 145 -14.49 -3.47 1.16
CA ASN A 145 -15.36 -4.43 1.85
C ASN A 145 -14.57 -5.56 2.53
N ASN A 146 -13.25 -5.45 2.61
CA ASN A 146 -12.39 -6.45 3.25
C ASN A 146 -11.52 -5.79 4.32
N LEU A 147 -11.24 -6.56 5.38
CA LEU A 147 -10.25 -6.22 6.39
C LEU A 147 -9.04 -7.12 6.19
N PHE A 148 -7.88 -6.52 5.98
CA PHE A 148 -6.60 -7.23 5.86
C PHE A 148 -5.81 -7.08 7.16
N ILE A 149 -5.20 -8.18 7.61
CA ILE A 149 -4.32 -8.20 8.77
C ILE A 149 -2.95 -8.67 8.27
N PHE A 150 -1.93 -7.85 8.49
CA PHE A 150 -0.54 -8.14 8.18
C PHE A 150 0.21 -8.27 9.49
N THR A 151 0.87 -9.40 9.71
CA THR A 151 1.71 -9.64 10.89
C THR A 151 3.10 -10.03 10.42
N TYR A 152 4.11 -9.41 11.02
CA TYR A 152 5.51 -9.79 10.85
C TYR A 152 5.90 -10.78 11.95
N TYR A 153 6.53 -11.90 11.57
CA TYR A 153 7.05 -12.94 12.47
C TYR A 153 8.57 -13.04 12.37
#